data_AF-A0A345HP78-F1
#
_entry.id   AF-A0A345HP78-F1
#
_cell.length_a   1.000
_cell.length_b   1.000
_cell.length_c   1.000
_cell.angle_alpha   90.00
_cell.angle_beta   90.00
_cell.angle_gamma   90.00
#
_symmetry.space_group_name_H-M   'P 1'
#
loop_
_entity.id
_entity.type
_entity.pdbx_description
1 polymer ?
#
loop_
_entity_poly.entity_id
_entity_poly.type
_entity_poly.pdbx_seq_one_letter_code
_entity_poly.pdbx_strand_id
1 'polypeptide(L)'
;MTATPAHTPDAVHTPAAAHLPDTAPALDIPSATDSMSTTDITSTSLSPSPATEAAALHTPVLAWFETHARDLPWRRPEAGAWGVMVSEFMLQQTPVSRVLPVYEQWLARWPRPADLAAEAPGEAVRAWGRLGYPRRALRLHGAAQAITERHGGDVPRRHAQLLALPGIGEYTAAAVASFAYGQRHAVLDTNVRRVLARAVTGVQYPPNATTAAERKLARALLPADEDTAARWAASSMELGALVCTAKNESCARCPIAARCAWLLAGKPPHDGPARRGQTYAGTDRQVRGKLLAVLRDTHGAVTQRALDAVWDEPVQRARALDGLVADGLVEPLDGGLYRLPRS
;
A
#
# COMPACT_ATOMS: atom_id res chain seq x y z
N MET A 1 40.80 36.87 -18.66
CA MET A 1 41.84 36.65 -19.69
C MET A 1 42.39 35.26 -19.39
N THR A 2 42.01 34.19 -20.06
CA THR A 2 42.25 33.81 -21.47
C THR A 2 41.19 32.75 -21.87
N ALA A 3 40.36 33.02 -22.87
CA ALA A 3 40.46 32.53 -24.25
C ALA A 3 40.07 31.03 -24.44
N THR A 4 38.82 30.84 -24.86
CA THR A 4 38.25 29.67 -25.55
C THR A 4 38.98 29.39 -26.88
N PRO A 5 38.92 28.15 -27.39
CA PRO A 5 38.39 28.02 -28.75
C PRO A 5 37.34 26.92 -28.91
N ALA A 6 36.43 27.19 -29.84
CA ALA A 6 35.31 26.38 -30.25
C ALA A 6 35.75 25.25 -31.21
N HIS A 7 34.99 24.16 -31.21
CA HIS A 7 34.92 23.25 -32.36
C HIS A 7 33.46 22.90 -32.67
N THR A 8 33.09 23.21 -33.91
CA THR A 8 31.79 23.05 -34.59
C THR A 8 31.67 21.59 -35.11
N PRO A 9 30.47 21.11 -35.49
CA PRO A 9 30.12 19.70 -35.58
C PRO A 9 30.31 19.13 -36.99
N ASP A 10 30.55 17.82 -37.09
CA ASP A 10 30.53 17.11 -38.37
C ASP A 10 29.46 16.03 -38.47
N ALA A 11 28.64 16.22 -39.51
CA ALA A 11 28.13 15.26 -40.47
C ALA A 11 27.35 14.02 -40.03
N VAL A 12 26.05 14.13 -40.29
CA VAL A 12 25.08 13.07 -40.63
C VAL A 12 25.69 12.04 -41.58
N HIS A 13 25.61 10.75 -41.21
CA HIS A 13 25.80 9.64 -42.14
C HIS A 13 24.51 8.81 -42.23
N THR A 14 23.83 8.95 -43.36
CA THR A 14 22.69 8.13 -43.79
C THR A 14 23.23 6.88 -44.49
N PRO A 15 22.86 5.65 -44.07
CA PRO A 15 23.07 4.49 -44.91
C PRO A 15 21.91 4.28 -45.88
N ALA A 16 22.30 3.90 -47.09
CA ALA A 16 21.52 3.78 -48.31
C ALA A 16 20.36 2.77 -48.26
N ALA A 17 19.33 3.07 -49.06
CA ALA A 17 18.24 2.19 -49.41
C ALA A 17 18.73 0.98 -50.22
N ALA A 18 18.39 -0.22 -49.74
CA ALA A 18 18.55 -1.45 -50.51
C ALA A 18 17.29 -1.71 -51.34
N HIS A 19 17.46 -1.73 -52.66
CA HIS A 19 16.51 -2.25 -53.65
C HIS A 19 16.14 -3.71 -53.34
N LEU A 20 14.84 -3.99 -53.28
CA LEU A 20 14.29 -5.35 -53.35
C LEU A 20 13.82 -5.59 -54.80
N PRO A 21 14.25 -6.68 -55.47
CA PRO A 21 13.72 -7.04 -56.76
C PRO A 21 12.34 -7.71 -56.64
N ASP A 22 11.49 -7.28 -57.56
CA ASP A 22 10.16 -7.78 -57.88
C ASP A 22 10.28 -9.17 -58.53
N THR A 23 9.65 -10.19 -57.95
CA THR A 23 9.29 -11.45 -58.64
C THR A 23 8.40 -12.31 -57.76
N ALA A 24 7.10 -12.32 -58.06
CA ALA A 24 6.13 -13.28 -57.54
C ALA A 24 6.14 -14.56 -58.39
N PRO A 25 6.13 -15.76 -57.79
CA PRO A 25 5.60 -16.94 -58.42
C PRO A 25 4.14 -17.17 -57.98
N ALA A 26 3.26 -17.36 -58.95
CA ALA A 26 1.89 -17.79 -58.78
C ALA A 26 1.86 -19.16 -58.09
N LEU A 27 1.02 -19.30 -57.06
CA LEU A 27 0.69 -20.58 -56.46
C LEU A 27 -0.78 -20.91 -56.76
N ASP A 28 -0.94 -22.12 -57.28
CA ASP A 28 -2.16 -22.74 -57.76
C ASP A 28 -3.34 -22.69 -56.78
N ILE A 29 -4.51 -22.39 -57.32
CA ILE A 29 -5.81 -22.52 -56.66
C ILE A 29 -6.35 -23.92 -57.01
N PRO A 30 -6.54 -24.84 -56.05
CA PRO A 30 -7.36 -26.01 -56.30
C PRO A 30 -8.84 -25.65 -56.12
N SER A 31 -9.60 -25.86 -57.20
CA SER A 31 -11.05 -25.90 -57.23
C SER A 31 -11.54 -27.08 -56.39
N ALA A 32 -12.45 -26.82 -55.45
CA ALA A 32 -13.18 -27.85 -54.72
C ALA A 32 -14.68 -27.59 -54.83
N THR A 33 -15.27 -28.17 -55.86
CA THR A 33 -16.67 -28.61 -55.84
C THR A 33 -16.73 -29.91 -55.04
N ASP A 34 -17.38 -29.94 -53.88
CA ASP A 34 -18.47 -30.90 -53.65
C ASP A 34 -19.27 -30.64 -52.36
N SER A 35 -20.57 -30.82 -52.52
CA SER A 35 -21.55 -31.35 -51.57
C SER A 35 -21.78 -30.69 -50.21
N MET A 36 -22.96 -30.07 -50.12
CA MET A 36 -23.71 -29.81 -48.89
C MET A 36 -23.84 -31.09 -48.05
N SER A 37 -23.36 -31.04 -46.80
CA SER A 37 -23.78 -31.96 -45.75
C SER A 37 -24.21 -31.15 -44.53
N THR A 38 -25.51 -31.12 -44.30
CA THR A 38 -26.16 -30.69 -43.06
C THR A 38 -25.86 -31.69 -41.96
N THR A 39 -24.98 -31.36 -41.00
CA THR A 39 -25.03 -31.92 -39.64
C THR A 39 -24.19 -31.12 -38.64
N ASP A 40 -24.82 -30.85 -37.49
CA ASP A 40 -24.26 -30.44 -36.19
C ASP A 40 -23.39 -29.18 -36.09
N ILE A 41 -24.09 -28.05 -35.85
CA ILE A 41 -23.55 -26.95 -35.05
C ILE A 41 -23.42 -27.44 -33.61
N THR A 42 -22.30 -28.10 -33.30
CA THR A 42 -21.88 -28.34 -31.93
C THR A 42 -21.53 -26.99 -31.31
N SER A 43 -22.35 -26.60 -30.32
CA SER A 43 -22.12 -25.45 -29.46
C SER A 43 -20.73 -25.56 -28.83
N THR A 44 -19.78 -24.84 -29.42
CA THR A 44 -18.43 -24.71 -28.86
C THR A 44 -18.56 -23.81 -27.63
N SER A 45 -18.57 -24.42 -26.45
CA SER A 45 -18.45 -23.73 -25.17
C SER A 45 -17.13 -22.94 -25.17
N LEU A 46 -17.16 -21.68 -25.61
CA LEU A 46 -16.05 -20.76 -25.46
C LEU A 46 -15.83 -20.54 -23.96
N SER A 47 -14.74 -21.10 -23.44
CA SER A 47 -14.22 -20.71 -22.13
C SER A 47 -14.08 -19.19 -22.12
N PRO A 48 -14.60 -18.51 -21.08
CA PRO A 48 -14.57 -17.05 -21.05
C PRO A 48 -13.13 -16.56 -21.13
N SER A 49 -12.92 -15.46 -21.88
CA SER A 49 -11.63 -14.78 -21.92
C SER A 49 -11.22 -14.34 -20.50
N PRO A 50 -9.92 -14.31 -20.15
CA PRO A 50 -9.43 -13.82 -18.87
C PRO A 50 -9.99 -12.42 -18.50
N ALA A 51 -10.24 -11.58 -19.51
CA ALA A 51 -10.87 -10.27 -19.32
C ALA A 51 -12.34 -10.38 -18.87
N THR A 52 -13.08 -11.34 -19.41
CA THR A 52 -14.48 -11.64 -19.04
C THR A 52 -14.57 -12.22 -17.62
N GLU A 53 -13.61 -13.08 -17.24
CA GLU A 53 -13.54 -13.64 -15.88
C GLU A 53 -13.18 -12.57 -14.83
N ALA A 54 -12.24 -11.66 -15.14
CA ALA A 54 -11.92 -10.54 -14.26
C ALA A 54 -13.09 -9.55 -14.12
N ALA A 55 -13.76 -9.22 -15.24
CA ALA A 55 -14.94 -8.35 -15.23
C ALA A 55 -16.10 -8.90 -14.37
N ALA A 56 -16.22 -10.23 -14.28
CA ALA A 56 -17.19 -10.91 -13.43
C ALA A 56 -16.91 -10.74 -11.92
N LEU A 57 -15.68 -10.38 -11.53
CA LEU A 57 -15.34 -10.00 -10.15
C LEU A 57 -15.52 -8.50 -9.91
N HIS A 58 -15.12 -7.66 -10.85
CA HIS A 58 -15.09 -6.20 -10.66
C HIS A 58 -16.48 -5.60 -10.50
N THR A 59 -17.37 -5.87 -11.45
CA THR A 59 -18.71 -5.26 -11.52
C THR A 59 -19.50 -5.39 -10.21
N PRO A 60 -19.69 -6.59 -9.64
CA PRO A 60 -20.48 -6.73 -8.41
C PRO A 60 -19.81 -6.09 -7.18
N VAL A 61 -18.47 -6.08 -7.11
CA VAL A 61 -17.75 -5.45 -5.98
C VAL A 61 -17.82 -3.93 -6.07
N LEU A 62 -17.66 -3.36 -7.27
CA LEU A 62 -17.79 -1.93 -7.49
C LEU A 62 -19.21 -1.45 -7.16
N ALA A 63 -20.24 -2.13 -7.67
CA ALA A 63 -21.63 -1.80 -7.36
C ALA A 63 -21.96 -1.91 -5.87
N TRP A 64 -21.42 -2.94 -5.19
CA TRP A 64 -21.54 -3.06 -3.74
C TRP A 64 -20.86 -1.90 -3.01
N PHE A 65 -19.67 -1.48 -3.45
CA PHE A 65 -18.91 -0.41 -2.82
C PHE A 65 -19.64 0.93 -2.87
N GLU A 66 -20.31 1.27 -3.98
CA GLU A 66 -21.09 2.52 -4.10
C GLU A 66 -22.13 2.71 -2.99
N THR A 67 -22.66 1.62 -2.44
CA THR A 67 -23.72 1.66 -1.42
C THR A 67 -23.25 1.28 -0.02
N HIS A 68 -22.04 0.72 0.11
CA HIS A 68 -21.53 0.17 1.37
C HIS A 68 -20.17 0.75 1.80
N ALA A 69 -19.54 1.60 1.00
CA ALA A 69 -18.31 2.26 1.37
C ALA A 69 -18.50 3.04 2.67
N ARG A 70 -17.61 2.82 3.65
CA ARG A 70 -17.54 3.67 4.83
C ARG A 70 -17.14 5.08 4.41
N ASP A 71 -17.86 6.05 4.94
CA ASP A 71 -17.46 7.45 4.92
C ASP A 71 -16.23 7.62 5.83
N LEU A 72 -15.08 7.88 5.21
CA LEU A 72 -13.80 8.03 5.87
C LEU A 72 -13.17 9.33 5.37
N PRO A 73 -12.61 10.18 6.25
CA PRO A 73 -12.19 11.52 5.86
C PRO A 73 -11.11 11.51 4.78
N TRP A 74 -10.19 10.54 4.79
CA TRP A 74 -9.16 10.36 3.76
C TRP A 74 -9.66 9.84 2.40
N ARG A 75 -10.94 9.46 2.28
CA ARG A 75 -11.55 9.11 0.98
C ARG A 75 -12.26 10.28 0.33
N ARG A 76 -12.47 11.37 1.06
CA ARG A 76 -13.18 12.54 0.54
C ARG A 76 -12.21 13.38 -0.30
N PRO A 77 -12.69 14.09 -1.33
CA PRO A 77 -11.83 14.89 -2.21
C PRO A 77 -10.95 15.90 -1.47
N GLU A 78 -11.44 16.44 -0.35
CA GLU A 78 -10.76 17.47 0.45
C GLU A 78 -9.49 16.96 1.14
N ALA A 79 -9.34 15.63 1.33
CA ALA A 79 -8.14 15.07 1.92
C ALA A 79 -6.89 15.30 1.05
N GLY A 80 -7.07 15.31 -0.26
CA GLY A 80 -5.97 15.38 -1.23
C GLY A 80 -4.91 14.29 -1.03
N ALA A 81 -3.79 14.42 -1.74
CA ALA A 81 -2.72 13.42 -1.69
C ALA A 81 -1.97 13.38 -0.35
N TRP A 82 -1.88 14.51 0.35
CA TRP A 82 -1.28 14.54 1.68
C TRP A 82 -2.14 13.81 2.70
N GLY A 83 -3.45 14.09 2.74
CA GLY A 83 -4.37 13.37 3.62
C GLY A 83 -4.42 11.87 3.33
N VAL A 84 -4.40 11.46 2.06
CA VAL A 84 -4.29 10.03 1.71
C VAL A 84 -2.97 9.44 2.20
N MET A 85 -1.83 10.11 2.00
CA MET A 85 -0.54 9.61 2.46
C MET A 85 -0.51 9.45 3.99
N VAL A 86 -0.99 10.44 4.74
CA VAL A 86 -1.05 10.38 6.21
C VAL A 86 -1.90 9.19 6.66
N SER A 87 -3.08 8.96 6.07
CA SER A 87 -3.91 7.80 6.42
C SER A 87 -3.21 6.48 6.12
N GLU A 88 -2.54 6.35 4.98
CA GLU A 88 -1.81 5.12 4.61
C GLU A 88 -0.62 4.83 5.55
N PHE A 89 0.03 5.87 6.09
CA PHE A 89 1.00 5.67 7.14
C PHE A 89 0.35 5.20 8.44
N MET A 90 -0.78 5.79 8.84
CA MET A 90 -1.45 5.48 10.11
C MET A 90 -2.13 4.11 10.11
N LEU A 91 -2.76 3.70 9.01
CA LEU A 91 -3.58 2.48 8.90
C LEU A 91 -2.76 1.18 8.86
N GLN A 92 -1.44 1.25 8.68
CA GLN A 92 -0.58 0.07 8.72
C GLN A 92 -0.64 -0.62 10.10
N GLN A 93 -1.34 -1.74 10.19
CA GLN A 93 -1.52 -2.51 11.44
C GLN A 93 -2.22 -1.72 12.57
N THR A 94 -2.97 -0.67 12.24
CA THR A 94 -3.77 0.10 13.20
C THR A 94 -5.21 0.21 12.68
N PRO A 95 -6.23 -0.21 13.46
CA PRO A 95 -7.62 -0.17 13.03
C PRO A 95 -8.10 1.27 12.86
N VAL A 96 -9.02 1.46 11.91
CA VAL A 96 -9.66 2.75 11.56
C VAL A 96 -10.12 3.52 12.78
N SER A 97 -10.80 2.88 13.73
CA SER A 97 -11.34 3.53 14.93
C SER A 97 -10.26 4.18 15.82
N ARG A 98 -9.03 3.66 15.81
CA ARG A 98 -7.90 4.28 16.52
C ARG A 98 -7.24 5.39 15.71
N VAL A 99 -7.29 5.30 14.37
CA VAL A 99 -6.66 6.26 13.46
C VAL A 99 -7.46 7.55 13.36
N LEU A 100 -8.79 7.46 13.23
CA LEU A 100 -9.68 8.62 12.99
C LEU A 100 -9.37 9.86 13.85
N PRO A 101 -9.37 9.80 15.19
CA PRO A 101 -9.15 11.00 16.01
C PRO A 101 -7.72 11.57 15.86
N VAL A 102 -6.72 10.70 15.65
CA VAL A 102 -5.33 11.14 15.47
C VAL A 102 -5.14 11.77 14.09
N TYR A 103 -5.79 11.22 13.06
CA TYR A 103 -5.77 11.75 11.71
C TYR A 103 -6.35 13.17 11.63
N GLU A 104 -7.51 13.40 12.26
CA GLU A 104 -8.16 14.72 12.28
C GLU A 104 -7.29 15.76 12.99
N GLN A 105 -6.74 15.41 14.16
CA GLN A 105 -5.81 16.28 14.89
C GLN A 105 -4.53 16.55 14.09
N TRP A 106 -4.02 15.53 13.39
CA TRP A 106 -2.82 15.64 12.57
C TRP A 106 -2.99 16.62 11.43
N LEU A 107 -4.08 16.51 10.65
CA LEU A 107 -4.33 17.41 9.52
C LEU A 107 -4.79 18.81 9.97
N ALA A 108 -5.42 18.95 11.14
CA ALA A 108 -5.70 20.25 11.71
C ALA A 108 -4.40 21.00 12.08
N ARG A 109 -3.39 20.28 12.59
CA ARG A 109 -2.08 20.86 12.94
C ARG A 109 -1.17 21.05 11.73
N TRP A 110 -1.14 20.07 10.82
CA TRP A 110 -0.24 20.02 9.68
C TRP A 110 -1.00 19.72 8.37
N PRO A 111 -1.73 20.73 7.84
CA PRO A 111 -2.55 20.55 6.65
C PRO A 111 -1.73 20.32 5.38
N ARG A 112 -0.44 20.67 5.36
CA ARG A 112 0.49 20.41 4.24
C ARG A 112 1.76 19.69 4.69
N PRO A 113 2.49 19.01 3.78
CA PRO A 113 3.78 18.41 4.08
C PRO A 113 4.77 19.40 4.71
N ALA A 114 4.81 20.65 4.20
CA ALA A 114 5.72 21.68 4.70
C ALA A 114 5.48 22.03 6.17
N ASP A 115 4.23 21.99 6.64
CA ASP A 115 3.88 22.32 8.03
C ASP A 115 4.45 21.26 8.99
N LEU A 116 4.41 19.99 8.60
CA LEU A 116 5.04 18.91 9.37
C LEU A 116 6.58 18.97 9.27
N ALA A 117 7.10 19.25 8.08
CA ALA A 117 8.54 19.27 7.82
C ALA A 117 9.27 20.37 8.62
N ALA A 118 8.58 21.47 8.94
CA ALA A 118 9.11 22.57 9.73
C ALA A 118 9.26 22.25 11.23
N GLU A 119 8.62 21.19 11.72
CA GLU A 119 8.67 20.78 13.12
C GLU A 119 9.84 19.84 13.40
N ALA A 120 10.24 19.75 14.67
CA ALA A 120 11.16 18.71 15.10
C ALA A 120 10.53 17.31 14.89
N PRO A 121 11.31 16.27 14.49
CA PRO A 121 10.78 14.92 14.29
C PRO A 121 10.08 14.35 15.52
N GLY A 122 10.51 14.76 16.72
CA GLY A 122 9.89 14.41 17.99
C GLY A 122 8.44 14.88 18.14
N GLU A 123 8.05 15.99 17.50
CA GLU A 123 6.65 16.45 17.51
C GLU A 123 5.76 15.50 16.73
N ALA A 124 6.25 14.95 15.61
CA ALA A 124 5.55 13.90 14.87
C ALA A 124 5.33 12.67 15.76
N VAL A 125 6.36 12.24 16.51
CA VAL A 125 6.25 11.11 17.47
C VAL A 125 5.26 11.42 18.59
N ARG A 126 5.22 12.66 19.09
CA ARG A 126 4.27 13.11 20.11
C ARG A 126 2.83 13.05 19.60
N ALA A 127 2.54 13.67 18.47
CA ALA A 127 1.23 13.67 17.84
C ALA A 127 0.76 12.27 17.42
N TRP A 128 1.69 11.37 17.04
CA TRP A 128 1.38 9.98 16.71
C TRP A 128 0.75 9.20 17.85
N GLY A 129 0.97 9.64 19.09
CA GLY A 129 0.26 9.12 20.25
C GLY A 129 0.44 7.60 20.40
N ARG A 130 -0.66 6.90 20.66
CA ARG A 130 -0.66 5.45 20.96
C ARG A 130 -1.10 4.60 19.76
N LEU A 131 -0.92 5.09 18.53
CA LEU A 131 -1.25 4.33 17.31
C LEU A 131 -0.40 3.05 17.15
N GLY A 132 0.77 3.00 17.81
CA GLY A 132 1.73 1.91 17.69
C GLY A 132 2.68 2.10 16.51
N TYR A 133 3.79 1.36 16.50
CA TYR A 133 4.87 1.47 15.51
C TYR A 133 5.34 2.94 15.28
N PRO A 134 5.84 3.62 16.32
CA PRO A 134 6.10 5.07 16.30
C PRO A 134 7.17 5.50 15.29
N ARG A 135 8.03 4.58 14.80
CA ARG A 135 8.96 4.86 13.70
C ARG A 135 8.25 5.32 12.42
N ARG A 136 6.97 4.98 12.24
CA ARG A 136 6.16 5.48 11.12
C ARG A 136 5.99 6.99 11.17
N ALA A 137 5.93 7.59 12.35
CA ALA A 137 5.87 9.04 12.50
C ALA A 137 7.14 9.71 11.98
N LEU A 138 8.31 9.18 12.36
CA LEU A 138 9.61 9.68 11.87
C LEU A 138 9.75 9.49 10.35
N ARG A 139 9.28 8.36 9.81
CA ARG A 139 9.28 8.12 8.36
C ARG A 139 8.35 9.08 7.62
N LEU A 140 7.16 9.35 8.16
CA LEU A 140 6.23 10.31 7.58
C LEU A 140 6.79 11.74 7.63
N HIS A 141 7.45 12.11 8.73
CA HIS A 141 8.17 13.38 8.85
C HIS A 141 9.29 13.50 7.81
N GLY A 142 10.15 12.49 7.68
CA GLY A 142 11.18 12.45 6.63
C GLY A 142 10.63 12.46 5.21
N ALA A 143 9.48 11.82 4.96
CA ALA A 143 8.78 11.94 3.68
C ALA A 143 8.29 13.37 3.43
N ALA A 144 7.75 14.05 4.45
CA ALA A 144 7.29 15.42 4.36
C ALA A 144 8.43 16.41 4.09
N GLN A 145 9.59 16.23 4.73
CA GLN A 145 10.81 17.00 4.41
C GLN A 145 11.22 16.80 2.95
N ALA A 146 11.33 15.54 2.51
CA ALA A 146 11.69 15.22 1.14
C ALA A 146 10.69 15.76 0.10
N ILE A 147 9.39 15.79 0.42
CA ILE A 147 8.35 16.41 -0.43
C ILE A 147 8.56 17.93 -0.51
N THR A 148 8.83 18.57 0.62
CA THR A 148 9.05 20.02 0.69
C THR A 148 10.28 20.43 -0.12
N GLU A 149 11.40 19.73 0.07
CA GLU A 149 12.68 20.06 -0.55
C GLU A 149 12.75 19.69 -2.04
N ARG A 150 12.22 18.52 -2.42
CA ARG A 150 12.46 17.94 -3.77
C ARG A 150 11.24 18.03 -4.69
N HIS A 151 10.07 18.33 -4.15
CA HIS A 151 8.79 18.29 -4.87
C HIS A 151 7.93 19.55 -4.67
N GLY A 152 8.52 20.65 -4.18
CA GLY A 152 7.84 21.94 -4.07
C GLY A 152 6.71 21.97 -3.02
N GLY A 153 6.73 21.04 -2.06
CA GLY A 153 5.71 20.96 -1.01
C GLY A 153 4.45 20.16 -1.38
N ASP A 154 4.39 19.61 -2.59
CA ASP A 154 3.26 18.80 -3.04
C ASP A 154 3.67 17.32 -3.18
N VAL A 155 2.81 16.42 -2.71
CA VAL A 155 3.04 14.98 -2.82
C VAL A 155 3.22 14.62 -4.32
N PRO A 156 4.32 13.97 -4.74
CA PRO A 156 4.54 13.73 -6.15
C PRO A 156 3.52 12.75 -6.75
N ARG A 157 3.08 13.01 -7.98
CA ARG A 157 2.09 12.16 -8.67
C ARG A 157 2.67 10.85 -9.18
N ARG A 158 3.91 10.85 -9.67
CA ARG A 158 4.48 9.67 -10.34
C ARG A 158 4.83 8.61 -9.32
N HIS A 159 4.36 7.37 -9.53
CA HIS A 159 4.65 6.23 -8.66
C HIS A 159 6.14 6.07 -8.33
N ALA A 160 7.04 6.24 -9.32
CA ALA A 160 8.48 6.15 -9.09
C ALA A 160 9.02 7.24 -8.13
N GLN A 161 8.43 8.44 -8.13
CA GLN A 161 8.80 9.49 -7.17
C GLN A 161 8.27 9.19 -5.78
N LEU A 162 7.03 8.67 -5.67
CA LEU A 162 6.47 8.22 -4.40
C LEU A 162 7.35 7.14 -3.77
N LEU A 163 7.79 6.15 -4.55
CA LEU A 163 8.68 5.08 -4.08
C LEU A 163 10.07 5.57 -3.64
N ALA A 164 10.53 6.71 -4.17
CA ALA A 164 11.80 7.33 -3.80
C ALA A 164 11.72 8.18 -2.51
N LEU A 165 10.53 8.34 -1.93
CA LEU A 165 10.36 9.06 -0.66
C LEU A 165 10.79 8.17 0.53
N PRO A 166 11.43 8.76 1.56
CA PRO A 166 11.81 8.04 2.76
C PRO A 166 10.64 7.30 3.41
N GLY A 167 10.83 6.01 3.71
CA GLY A 167 9.83 5.22 4.42
C GLY A 167 8.60 4.82 3.61
N ILE A 168 8.53 5.16 2.32
CA ILE A 168 7.48 4.70 1.40
C ILE A 168 7.94 3.42 0.68
N GLY A 169 7.19 2.33 0.87
CA GLY A 169 7.40 1.08 0.15
C GLY A 169 6.42 0.89 -1.01
N GLU A 170 6.55 -0.23 -1.73
CA GLU A 170 5.70 -0.63 -2.86
C GLU A 170 4.20 -0.46 -2.57
N TYR A 171 3.74 -0.91 -1.40
CA TYR A 171 2.34 -0.77 -0.99
C TYR A 171 1.90 0.70 -0.89
N THR A 172 2.62 1.53 -0.11
CA THR A 172 2.22 2.92 0.14
C THR A 172 2.31 3.76 -1.13
N ALA A 173 3.30 3.52 -1.99
CA ALA A 173 3.41 4.19 -3.28
C ALA A 173 2.23 3.85 -4.19
N ALA A 174 1.86 2.57 -4.30
CA ALA A 174 0.70 2.13 -5.06
C ALA A 174 -0.61 2.71 -4.48
N ALA A 175 -0.78 2.68 -3.16
CA ALA A 175 -1.96 3.19 -2.48
C ALA A 175 -2.15 4.70 -2.71
N VAL A 176 -1.11 5.51 -2.53
CA VAL A 176 -1.19 6.96 -2.80
C VAL A 176 -1.45 7.23 -4.27
N ALA A 177 -0.76 6.53 -5.18
CA ALA A 177 -0.97 6.71 -6.63
C ALA A 177 -2.41 6.37 -7.06
N SER A 178 -2.98 5.30 -6.53
CA SER A 178 -4.36 4.91 -6.83
C SER A 178 -5.39 5.80 -6.14
N PHE A 179 -5.29 5.99 -4.83
CA PHE A 179 -6.34 6.67 -4.06
C PHE A 179 -6.33 8.19 -4.21
N ALA A 180 -5.16 8.81 -4.36
CA ALA A 180 -5.07 10.27 -4.51
C ALA A 180 -5.07 10.72 -5.97
N TYR A 181 -4.54 9.90 -6.88
CA TYR A 181 -4.29 10.30 -8.27
C TYR A 181 -5.00 9.45 -9.30
N GLY A 182 -5.86 8.51 -8.90
CA GLY A 182 -6.64 7.68 -9.81
C GLY A 182 -5.82 6.70 -10.65
N GLN A 183 -4.53 6.49 -10.33
CA GLN A 183 -3.65 5.71 -11.20
C GLN A 183 -3.87 4.20 -11.06
N ARG A 184 -3.63 3.50 -12.16
CA ARG A 184 -3.74 2.04 -12.26
C ARG A 184 -2.57 1.31 -11.57
N HIS A 185 -2.69 1.03 -10.27
CA HIS A 185 -1.73 0.23 -9.50
C HIS A 185 -2.41 -0.87 -8.67
N ALA A 186 -1.70 -1.98 -8.46
CA ALA A 186 -2.17 -3.07 -7.62
C ALA A 186 -1.87 -2.76 -6.14
N VAL A 187 -2.92 -2.42 -5.38
CA VAL A 187 -2.82 -2.16 -3.94
C VAL A 187 -3.06 -3.47 -3.17
N LEU A 188 -2.00 -4.08 -2.66
CA LEU A 188 -2.06 -5.38 -1.97
C LEU A 188 -1.81 -5.27 -0.46
N ASP A 189 -2.84 -4.88 0.29
CA ASP A 189 -2.83 -5.04 1.75
C ASP A 189 -3.23 -6.47 2.17
N THR A 190 -3.32 -6.72 3.47
CA THR A 190 -3.72 -8.04 3.99
C THR A 190 -5.19 -8.39 3.68
N ASN A 191 -6.04 -7.40 3.43
CA ASN A 191 -7.45 -7.58 3.08
C ASN A 191 -7.60 -8.01 1.63
N VAL A 192 -7.02 -7.28 0.69
CA VAL A 192 -7.03 -7.59 -0.74
C VAL A 192 -6.37 -8.94 -0.99
N ARG A 193 -5.19 -9.19 -0.38
CA ARG A 193 -4.51 -10.50 -0.50
C ARG A 193 -5.40 -11.67 -0.08
N ARG A 194 -6.18 -11.51 1.01
CA ARG A 194 -7.13 -12.53 1.47
C ARG A 194 -8.32 -12.69 0.54
N VAL A 195 -8.88 -11.59 0.03
CA VAL A 195 -9.96 -11.61 -0.96
C VAL A 195 -9.52 -12.38 -2.20
N LEU A 196 -8.35 -12.05 -2.77
CA LEU A 196 -7.85 -12.72 -3.98
C LEU A 196 -7.49 -14.19 -3.73
N ALA A 197 -6.86 -14.50 -2.59
CA ALA A 197 -6.55 -15.87 -2.21
C ALA A 197 -7.81 -16.76 -2.11
N ARG A 198 -8.87 -16.25 -1.50
CA ARG A 198 -10.14 -17.00 -1.37
C ARG A 198 -10.91 -17.04 -2.68
N ALA A 199 -11.11 -15.89 -3.32
CA ALA A 199 -11.97 -15.77 -4.48
C ALA A 199 -11.38 -16.47 -5.71
N VAL A 200 -10.06 -16.39 -5.91
CA VAL A 200 -9.42 -16.82 -7.16
C VAL A 200 -8.60 -18.09 -6.99
N THR A 201 -7.80 -18.20 -5.93
CA THR A 201 -6.92 -19.37 -5.75
C THR A 201 -7.53 -20.46 -4.87
N GLY A 202 -8.71 -20.22 -4.27
CA GLY A 202 -9.43 -21.21 -3.48
C GLY A 202 -8.83 -21.51 -2.10
N VAL A 203 -7.91 -20.68 -1.60
CA VAL A 203 -7.21 -20.93 -0.32
C VAL A 203 -7.68 -19.97 0.78
N GLN A 204 -7.76 -20.45 2.02
CA GLN A 204 -8.29 -19.66 3.14
C GLN A 204 -7.41 -18.44 3.46
N TYR A 205 -6.09 -18.61 3.42
CA TYR A 205 -5.13 -17.56 3.73
C TYR A 205 -3.98 -17.50 2.70
N PRO A 206 -3.56 -16.29 2.29
CA PRO A 206 -2.35 -16.12 1.51
C PRO A 206 -1.10 -16.45 2.36
N PRO A 207 0.08 -16.66 1.76
CA PRO A 207 1.35 -16.83 2.47
C PRO A 207 1.65 -15.67 3.45
N ASN A 208 2.55 -15.89 4.43
CA ASN A 208 2.86 -14.86 5.44
C ASN A 208 3.45 -13.58 4.80
N ALA A 209 4.37 -13.74 3.86
CA ALA A 209 4.94 -12.65 3.07
C ALA A 209 4.29 -12.57 1.69
N THR A 210 4.19 -11.36 1.13
CA THR A 210 3.68 -11.16 -0.23
C THR A 210 4.64 -11.77 -1.25
N THR A 211 4.14 -12.66 -2.10
CA THR A 211 4.91 -13.40 -3.10
C THR A 211 4.85 -12.75 -4.48
N ALA A 212 5.78 -13.12 -5.38
CA ALA A 212 5.73 -12.72 -6.78
C ALA A 212 4.47 -13.22 -7.50
N ALA A 213 3.97 -14.40 -7.12
CA ALA A 213 2.73 -14.98 -7.65
C ALA A 213 1.50 -14.13 -7.27
N GLU A 214 1.40 -13.71 -6.01
CA GLU A 214 0.32 -12.80 -5.57
C GLU A 214 0.35 -11.46 -6.32
N ARG A 215 1.54 -10.89 -6.51
CA ARG A 215 1.69 -9.65 -7.30
C ARG A 215 1.28 -9.85 -8.77
N LYS A 216 1.67 -10.96 -9.38
CA LYS A 216 1.30 -11.28 -10.77
C LYS A 216 -0.22 -11.44 -10.90
N LEU A 217 -0.85 -12.16 -9.96
CA LEU A 217 -2.29 -12.34 -9.93
C LEU A 217 -3.02 -11.01 -9.78
N ALA A 218 -2.63 -10.17 -8.82
CA ALA A 218 -3.26 -8.88 -8.61
C ALA A 218 -3.16 -7.97 -9.85
N ARG A 219 -2.00 -7.95 -10.53
CA ARG A 219 -1.82 -7.20 -11.78
C ARG A 219 -2.68 -7.73 -12.93
N ALA A 220 -2.84 -9.05 -13.03
CA ALA A 220 -3.70 -9.68 -14.04
C ALA A 220 -5.18 -9.34 -13.83
N LEU A 221 -5.58 -9.10 -12.58
CA LEU A 221 -6.93 -8.69 -12.19
C LEU A 221 -7.12 -7.17 -12.14
N LEU A 222 -6.16 -6.36 -12.56
CA LEU A 222 -6.37 -4.91 -12.58
C LEU A 222 -7.25 -4.51 -13.79
N PRO A 223 -8.38 -3.80 -13.58
CA PRO A 223 -9.13 -3.17 -14.67
C PRO A 223 -8.19 -2.36 -15.58
N ALA A 224 -8.44 -2.37 -16.90
CA ALA A 224 -7.58 -1.67 -17.86
C ALA A 224 -7.68 -0.13 -17.74
N ASP A 225 -8.89 0.36 -17.47
CA ASP A 225 -9.19 1.76 -17.22
C ASP A 225 -8.67 2.22 -15.85
N GLU A 226 -8.05 3.40 -15.78
CA GLU A 226 -7.38 3.89 -14.56
C GLU A 226 -8.36 4.19 -13.43
N ASP A 227 -9.44 4.92 -13.72
CA ASP A 227 -10.45 5.29 -12.74
C ASP A 227 -11.14 4.05 -12.16
N THR A 228 -11.46 3.09 -13.02
CA THR A 228 -12.02 1.80 -12.61
C THR A 228 -11.02 1.01 -11.77
N ALA A 229 -9.73 1.03 -12.11
CA ALA A 229 -8.69 0.36 -11.33
C ALA A 229 -8.49 0.98 -9.94
N ALA A 230 -8.52 2.31 -9.84
CA ALA A 230 -8.43 3.01 -8.56
C ALA A 230 -9.64 2.71 -7.67
N ARG A 231 -10.86 2.70 -8.24
CA ARG A 231 -12.07 2.28 -7.52
C ARG A 231 -11.99 0.82 -7.09
N TRP A 232 -11.48 -0.07 -7.95
CA TRP A 232 -11.26 -1.47 -7.63
C TRP A 232 -10.29 -1.67 -6.45
N ALA A 233 -9.22 -0.88 -6.39
CA ALA A 233 -8.27 -0.92 -5.28
C ALA A 233 -8.97 -0.59 -3.94
N ALA A 234 -9.82 0.45 -3.91
CA ALA A 234 -10.56 0.82 -2.71
C ALA A 234 -11.67 -0.20 -2.37
N SER A 235 -12.42 -0.65 -3.37
CA SER A 235 -13.57 -1.55 -3.18
C SER A 235 -13.15 -2.95 -2.75
N SER A 236 -12.07 -3.50 -3.33
CA SER A 236 -11.56 -4.82 -2.94
C SER A 236 -10.98 -4.81 -1.53
N MET A 237 -10.33 -3.72 -1.12
CA MET A 237 -9.87 -3.52 0.25
C MET A 237 -11.06 -3.42 1.22
N GLU A 238 -12.11 -2.66 0.87
CA GLU A 238 -13.32 -2.53 1.68
C GLU A 238 -14.07 -3.86 1.83
N LEU A 239 -14.17 -4.63 0.75
CA LEU A 239 -14.76 -5.97 0.76
C LEU A 239 -14.03 -6.89 1.74
N GLY A 240 -12.70 -6.88 1.70
CA GLY A 240 -11.89 -7.64 2.64
C GLY A 240 -12.06 -7.16 4.08
N ALA A 241 -12.17 -5.85 4.30
CA ALA A 241 -12.33 -5.28 5.63
C ALA A 241 -13.69 -5.56 6.27
N LEU A 242 -14.78 -5.56 5.49
CA LEU A 242 -16.16 -5.60 6.02
C LEU A 242 -16.86 -6.94 5.84
N VAL A 243 -16.56 -7.69 4.77
CA VAL A 243 -17.32 -8.89 4.40
C VAL A 243 -16.44 -10.12 4.44
N CYS A 244 -15.36 -10.13 3.66
CA CYS A 244 -14.42 -11.24 3.59
C CYS A 244 -13.38 -11.12 4.70
N THR A 245 -13.81 -11.06 5.96
CA THR A 245 -12.91 -10.92 7.12
C THR A 245 -12.14 -12.21 7.41
N ALA A 246 -11.06 -12.12 8.20
CA ALA A 246 -10.17 -13.27 8.42
C ALA A 246 -10.84 -14.43 9.17
N LYS A 247 -11.67 -14.15 10.17
CA LYS A 247 -12.27 -15.15 11.08
C LYS A 247 -13.78 -15.32 10.93
N ASN A 248 -14.50 -14.21 10.73
CA ASN A 248 -15.97 -14.17 10.74
C ASN A 248 -16.45 -13.62 9.40
N GLU A 249 -16.11 -14.29 8.30
CA GLU A 249 -16.52 -13.82 6.98
C GLU A 249 -18.03 -13.97 6.76
N SER A 250 -18.64 -12.96 6.15
CA SER A 250 -20.07 -12.93 5.85
C SER A 250 -20.34 -13.36 4.42
N CYS A 251 -20.02 -14.61 4.07
CA CYS A 251 -20.13 -15.11 2.68
C CYS A 251 -21.51 -14.93 2.05
N ALA A 252 -22.60 -15.07 2.82
CA ALA A 252 -23.96 -14.85 2.35
C ALA A 252 -24.23 -13.41 1.88
N ARG A 253 -23.44 -12.44 2.35
CA ARG A 253 -23.50 -11.03 1.99
C ARG A 253 -22.42 -10.61 0.99
N CYS A 254 -21.62 -11.57 0.51
CA CYS A 254 -20.50 -11.29 -0.38
C CYS A 254 -20.98 -11.13 -1.83
N PRO A 255 -20.72 -9.99 -2.49
CA PRO A 255 -21.20 -9.73 -3.85
C PRO A 255 -20.59 -10.69 -4.90
N ILE A 256 -19.50 -11.39 -4.55
CA ILE A 256 -18.82 -12.37 -5.42
C ILE A 256 -18.95 -13.81 -4.90
N ALA A 257 -19.91 -14.10 -4.00
CA ALA A 257 -20.07 -15.42 -3.39
C ALA A 257 -20.18 -16.54 -4.43
N ALA A 258 -21.00 -16.35 -5.46
CA ALA A 258 -21.25 -17.32 -6.52
C ALA A 258 -20.02 -17.62 -7.42
N ARG A 259 -18.93 -16.85 -7.27
CA ARG A 259 -17.68 -17.00 -8.03
C ARG A 259 -16.46 -17.27 -7.16
N CYS A 260 -16.63 -17.32 -5.83
CA CYS A 260 -15.52 -17.46 -4.90
C CYS A 260 -15.05 -18.92 -4.85
N ALA A 261 -13.88 -19.22 -5.41
CA ALA A 261 -13.33 -20.57 -5.46
C ALA A 261 -13.28 -21.26 -4.07
N TRP A 262 -12.87 -20.53 -3.03
CA TRP A 262 -12.79 -21.07 -1.67
C TRP A 262 -14.17 -21.40 -1.09
N LEU A 263 -15.19 -20.58 -1.38
CA LEU A 263 -16.56 -20.84 -0.94
C LEU A 263 -17.16 -22.04 -1.69
N LEU A 264 -16.98 -22.08 -3.01
CA LEU A 264 -17.46 -23.17 -3.86
C LEU A 264 -16.83 -24.52 -3.51
N ALA A 265 -15.59 -24.51 -3.01
CA ALA A 265 -14.91 -25.69 -2.48
C ALA A 265 -15.34 -26.09 -1.05
N GLY A 266 -16.36 -25.44 -0.48
CA GLY A 266 -16.85 -25.76 0.87
C GLY A 266 -16.02 -25.17 2.01
N LYS A 267 -15.26 -24.08 1.75
CA LYS A 267 -14.40 -23.39 2.72
C LYS A 267 -13.34 -24.29 3.37
N PRO A 268 -12.47 -24.96 2.60
CA PRO A 268 -11.42 -25.80 3.18
C PRO A 268 -10.57 -25.00 4.18
N PRO A 269 -10.27 -25.55 5.37
CA PRO A 269 -9.48 -24.87 6.38
C PRO A 269 -8.02 -24.75 5.94
N HIS A 270 -7.30 -23.80 6.55
CA HIS A 270 -5.86 -23.69 6.37
C HIS A 270 -5.15 -24.91 6.95
N ASP A 271 -4.26 -25.47 6.14
CA ASP A 271 -3.40 -26.62 6.38
C ASP A 271 -2.06 -26.27 7.05
N GLY A 272 -1.72 -24.98 7.14
CA GLY A 272 -0.47 -24.50 7.74
C GLY A 272 -0.53 -24.27 9.26
N PRO A 273 0.60 -23.86 9.87
CA PRO A 273 0.69 -23.64 11.30
C PRO A 273 -0.30 -22.57 11.78
N ALA A 274 -0.81 -22.77 12.99
CA ALA A 274 -1.74 -21.84 13.60
C ALA A 274 -1.14 -20.43 13.68
N ARG A 275 -1.86 -19.44 13.13
CA ARG A 275 -1.49 -18.02 13.20
C ARG A 275 -1.77 -17.48 14.59
N ARG A 276 -0.86 -17.72 15.55
CA ARG A 276 -0.96 -17.21 16.93
C ARG A 276 -0.41 -15.78 17.02
N GLY A 277 -1.17 -14.90 17.67
CA GLY A 277 -0.70 -13.57 18.05
C GLY A 277 0.09 -13.63 19.36
N GLN A 278 1.15 -12.85 19.48
CA GLN A 278 1.85 -12.66 20.75
C GLN A 278 1.00 -11.80 21.70
N THR A 279 0.98 -12.12 22.99
CA THR A 279 0.38 -11.26 24.02
C THR A 279 1.18 -9.96 24.14
N TYR A 280 0.50 -8.85 24.45
CA TYR A 280 1.17 -7.55 24.63
C TYR A 280 1.82 -7.41 26.01
N ALA A 281 1.15 -7.90 27.05
CA ALA A 281 1.61 -7.79 28.42
C ALA A 281 2.96 -8.50 28.64
N GLY A 282 3.87 -7.84 29.32
CA GLY A 282 5.23 -8.34 29.63
C GLY A 282 6.22 -8.24 28.47
N THR A 283 5.81 -7.74 27.29
CA THR A 283 6.71 -7.62 26.14
C THR A 283 7.51 -6.32 26.16
N ASP A 284 8.67 -6.32 25.48
CA ASP A 284 9.44 -5.10 25.25
C ASP A 284 8.62 -4.01 24.54
N ARG A 285 7.63 -4.39 23.73
CA ARG A 285 6.70 -3.44 23.09
C ARG A 285 5.88 -2.67 24.12
N GLN A 286 5.50 -3.30 25.22
CA GLN A 286 4.81 -2.63 26.33
C GLN A 286 5.73 -1.65 27.03
N VAL A 287 6.94 -2.10 27.39
CA VAL A 287 7.93 -1.29 28.09
C VAL A 287 8.31 -0.05 27.27
N ARG A 288 8.62 -0.23 25.99
CA ARG A 288 8.89 0.85 25.03
C ARG A 288 7.74 1.84 24.94
N GLY A 289 6.50 1.35 24.93
CA GLY A 289 5.30 2.19 24.89
C GLY A 289 5.15 3.07 26.13
N LYS A 290 5.48 2.54 27.32
CA LYS A 290 5.48 3.28 28.58
C LYS A 290 6.61 4.32 28.64
N LEU A 291 7.83 3.96 28.26
CA LEU A 291 8.96 4.88 28.18
C LEU A 291 8.65 6.07 27.24
N LEU A 292 8.14 5.78 26.04
CA LEU A 292 7.71 6.82 25.11
C LEU A 292 6.54 7.66 25.63
N ALA A 293 5.69 7.16 26.53
CA ALA A 293 4.63 7.97 27.11
C ALA A 293 5.23 9.12 27.94
N VAL A 294 6.20 8.82 28.83
CA VAL A 294 6.88 9.85 29.64
C VAL A 294 7.49 10.95 28.78
N LEU A 295 8.18 10.56 27.71
CA LEU A 295 8.84 11.47 26.78
C LEU A 295 7.86 12.32 25.97
N ARG A 296 6.67 11.81 25.65
CA ARG A 296 5.63 12.57 24.94
C ARG A 296 4.93 13.56 25.85
N ASP A 297 4.74 13.20 27.12
CA ASP A 297 4.06 14.03 28.10
C ASP A 297 4.96 15.19 28.61
N THR A 298 6.24 15.20 28.23
CA THR A 298 7.23 16.23 28.59
C THR A 298 7.75 16.96 27.34
N HIS A 299 7.81 18.30 27.37
CA HIS A 299 8.31 19.10 26.24
C HIS A 299 9.84 19.34 26.28
N GLY A 300 10.48 19.00 27.40
CA GLY A 300 11.92 19.07 27.62
C GLY A 300 12.57 17.71 27.81
N ALA A 301 13.81 17.72 28.29
CA ALA A 301 14.52 16.50 28.65
C ALA A 301 13.93 15.85 29.91
N VAL A 302 13.97 14.53 29.94
CA VAL A 302 13.45 13.65 30.99
C VAL A 302 14.62 12.96 31.67
N THR A 303 14.59 12.87 32.99
CA THR A 303 15.65 12.17 33.75
C THR A 303 15.54 10.66 33.62
N GLN A 304 16.68 9.96 33.69
CA GLN A 304 16.73 8.49 33.81
C GLN A 304 15.78 7.98 34.91
N ARG A 305 15.75 8.66 36.07
CA ARG A 305 14.88 8.30 37.20
C ARG A 305 13.39 8.28 36.83
N ALA A 306 12.93 9.24 36.01
CA ALA A 306 11.54 9.28 35.58
C ALA A 306 11.20 8.14 34.60
N LEU A 307 12.15 7.74 33.75
CA LEU A 307 12.02 6.57 32.90
C LEU A 307 12.06 5.27 33.71
N ASP A 308 12.89 5.21 34.75
CA ASP A 308 13.02 4.04 35.60
C ASP A 308 11.74 3.68 36.34
N ALA A 309 10.96 4.70 36.72
CA ALA A 309 9.74 4.55 37.50
C ALA A 309 8.57 3.86 36.75
N VAL A 310 8.65 3.64 35.43
CA VAL A 310 7.50 3.12 34.65
C VAL A 310 7.48 1.60 34.48
N TRP A 311 8.56 0.93 34.84
CA TRP A 311 8.71 -0.52 34.69
C TRP A 311 9.69 -1.08 35.72
N ASP A 312 9.30 -2.12 36.45
CA ASP A 312 10.08 -2.59 37.60
C ASP A 312 11.29 -3.46 37.22
N GLU A 313 11.28 -4.11 36.06
CA GLU A 313 12.37 -4.98 35.60
C GLU A 313 13.49 -4.14 34.92
N PRO A 314 14.69 -4.01 35.52
CA PRO A 314 15.70 -3.08 35.03
C PRO A 314 16.36 -3.48 33.70
N VAL A 315 16.61 -4.77 33.47
CA VAL A 315 17.31 -5.28 32.28
C VAL A 315 16.44 -5.11 31.03
N GLN A 316 15.17 -5.47 31.12
CA GLN A 316 14.17 -5.29 30.10
C GLN A 316 13.93 -3.81 29.81
N ARG A 317 13.87 -2.97 30.85
CA ARG A 317 13.71 -1.52 30.71
C ARG A 317 14.89 -0.89 29.99
N ALA A 318 16.12 -1.22 30.38
CA ALA A 318 17.33 -0.74 29.72
C ALA A 318 17.36 -1.17 28.24
N ARG A 319 17.16 -2.47 27.95
CA ARG A 319 17.08 -2.98 26.57
C ARG A 319 15.99 -2.29 25.74
N ALA A 320 14.83 -2.03 26.35
CA ALA A 320 13.74 -1.30 25.69
C ALA A 320 14.11 0.14 25.35
N LEU A 321 14.78 0.84 26.28
CA LEU A 321 15.26 2.21 26.09
C LEU A 321 16.37 2.27 25.03
N ASP A 322 17.36 1.38 25.10
CA ASP A 322 18.42 1.28 24.10
C ASP A 322 17.87 1.03 22.70
N GLY A 323 16.88 0.14 22.60
CA GLY A 323 16.18 -0.07 21.34
C GLY A 323 15.42 1.16 20.84
N LEU A 324 14.94 2.04 21.73
CA LEU A 324 14.28 3.28 21.31
C LEU A 324 15.29 4.30 20.80
N VAL A 325 16.47 4.36 21.44
CA VAL A 325 17.60 5.18 21.00
C VAL A 325 18.10 4.71 19.63
N ALA A 326 18.35 3.40 19.48
CA ALA A 326 18.79 2.82 18.22
C ALA A 326 17.79 3.02 17.06
N ASP A 327 16.49 3.11 17.38
CA ASP A 327 15.44 3.40 16.39
C ASP A 327 15.30 4.89 16.05
N GLY A 328 16.07 5.77 16.70
CA GLY A 328 15.99 7.22 16.54
C GLY A 328 14.77 7.86 17.20
N LEU A 329 14.07 7.13 18.07
CA LEU A 329 12.86 7.63 18.74
C LEU A 329 13.15 8.39 20.03
N VAL A 330 14.37 8.23 20.57
CA VAL A 330 14.84 8.85 21.79
C VAL A 330 16.27 9.30 21.59
N GLU A 331 16.58 10.52 22.00
CA GLU A 331 17.91 11.09 21.98
C GLU A 331 18.46 11.13 23.42
N PRO A 332 19.56 10.41 23.71
CA PRO A 332 20.26 10.54 24.98
C PRO A 332 21.04 11.86 25.00
N LEU A 333 21.09 12.49 26.17
CA LEU A 333 21.81 13.72 26.46
C LEU A 333 22.75 13.50 27.65
N ASP A 334 23.69 14.42 27.83
CA ASP A 334 24.59 14.42 28.98
C ASP A 334 23.82 14.45 30.31
N GLY A 335 24.40 13.87 31.35
CA GLY A 335 23.83 13.87 32.70
C GLY A 335 22.64 12.92 32.90
N GLY A 336 22.49 11.88 32.07
CA GLY A 336 21.42 10.89 32.22
C GLY A 336 20.04 11.45 31.87
N LEU A 337 20.00 12.31 30.85
CA LEU A 337 18.81 12.96 30.35
C LEU A 337 18.42 12.39 28.98
N TYR A 338 17.13 12.37 28.68
CA TYR A 338 16.58 11.81 27.44
C TYR A 338 15.50 12.71 26.88
N ARG A 339 15.40 12.84 25.56
CA ARG A 339 14.32 13.59 24.91
C ARG A 339 13.82 12.90 23.64
N LEU A 340 12.72 13.38 23.10
CA LEU A 340 12.33 13.07 21.71
C LEU A 340 13.29 13.78 20.73
N PRO A 341 13.51 13.21 19.53
CA PRO A 341 14.51 13.72 18.57
C PRO A 341 14.20 15.15 18.10
N ARG A 342 15.25 15.97 17.97
CA ARG A 342 15.15 17.35 17.44
C ARG A 342 15.61 17.55 16.00
N SER A 343 16.38 16.63 15.45
CA SER A 343 16.95 16.69 14.09
C SER A 343 16.94 15.34 13.41
#